data_AF-A0A101W7R6-F1
#
_entry.id   AF-A0A101W7R6-F1
#
_cell.length_a   1.000
_cell.length_b   1.000
_cell.length_c   1.000
_cell.angle_alpha   90.00
_cell.angle_beta   90.00
_cell.angle_gamma   90.00
#
_symmetry.space_group_name_H-M   'P 1'
#
loop_
_entity.id
_entity.type
_entity.pdbx_description
1 polymer ?
#
loop_
_entity_poly.entity_id
_entity_poly.type
_entity_poly.pdbx_seq_one_letter_code
_entity_poly.pdbx_strand_id
1 'polypeptide(L)'
;MKEKEYLIESEKAYSPLNAIEEASRCLLCHDAPCSKACPAGTNPEKFIRSIRFRNVKGAIETIREANILGGTCARVCPYEKLCEEACSRTGIDRTIDIGGLQRYAIDYEKDCGMKVLEAPPATLEKVAVIGAGPAGLAAAAGLAMIGYRVTVFEAKEKAGGWLTYGIVPSRLPQYVVDYEADYVKSLGVEFKFNTKVGRDIAINHLKAQGFDAVCIAVGLQGAGALEIPGADLEGVKTAAEFLSAAKPANGNIDIPTNVVIIGGGDVAMDCAATAKQLGAKAVTIVYRRTIEEMPASKTELEFVQKLGVGILPNFKPAEVIGEKGKAKAFKAVGLDWKDRNTSVEVSDSVIQLKAELVVQAIGQIPEDISFAGLEAGGRGLAAADSETGKTKVEGIFAFGDIVNGGKTVVEAVARGKAAAKAVDEYLSSRRIGSTTSKEVAAGKEGAR
;
A
#
# COMPACT_ATOMS: atom_id res chain seq x y z
N MET A 1 -10.37 18.74 24.35
CA MET A 1 -10.84 17.37 24.08
C MET A 1 -9.62 16.46 24.14
N LYS A 2 -9.64 15.35 24.88
CA LYS A 2 -8.53 14.37 24.81
C LYS A 2 -8.51 13.80 23.39
N GLU A 3 -7.34 13.77 22.76
CA GLU A 3 -7.15 13.14 21.46
C GLU A 3 -7.58 11.67 21.55
N LYS A 4 -8.34 11.18 20.57
CA LYS A 4 -8.80 9.78 20.55
C LYS A 4 -7.58 8.88 20.44
N GLU A 5 -7.53 7.80 21.21
CA GLU A 5 -6.44 6.80 21.15
C GLU A 5 -6.21 6.28 19.73
N TYR A 6 -7.29 6.17 18.94
CA TYR A 6 -7.27 5.84 17.51
C TYR A 6 -6.36 6.73 16.63
N LEU A 7 -6.19 8.00 17.00
CA LEU A 7 -5.41 8.98 16.23
C LEU A 7 -3.95 9.08 16.68
N ILE A 8 -3.62 8.49 17.83
CA ILE A 8 -2.28 8.55 18.40
C ILE A 8 -1.43 7.47 17.74
N GLU A 9 -0.31 7.87 17.16
CA GLU A 9 0.67 6.95 16.59
C GLU A 9 1.20 6.01 17.69
N SER A 10 1.16 4.69 17.44
CA SER A 10 1.44 3.67 18.46
C SER A 10 2.92 3.61 18.82
N GLU A 11 3.79 3.81 17.83
CA GLU A 11 5.23 3.76 17.98
C GLU A 11 5.82 5.17 18.06
N LYS A 12 6.81 5.37 18.93
CA LYS A 12 7.51 6.65 19.07
C LYS A 12 8.68 6.74 18.10
N ALA A 13 8.86 7.92 17.49
CA ALA A 13 10.04 8.20 16.68
C ALA A 13 11.31 8.24 17.55
N TYR A 14 12.46 7.91 16.95
CA TYR A 14 13.74 8.07 17.63
C TYR A 14 14.07 9.54 17.90
N SER A 15 14.62 9.80 19.08
CA SER A 15 15.37 11.03 19.31
C SER A 15 16.69 10.99 18.50
N PRO A 16 17.33 12.15 18.24
CA PRO A 16 18.64 12.17 17.60
C PRO A 16 19.68 11.30 18.31
N LEU A 17 19.64 11.24 19.65
CA LEU A 17 20.54 10.40 20.43
C LEU A 17 20.29 8.91 20.18
N ASN A 18 19.04 8.47 20.27
CA ASN A 18 18.66 7.07 20.09
C ASN A 18 18.92 6.61 18.64
N ALA A 19 18.68 7.49 17.65
CA ALA A 19 18.98 7.19 16.25
C ALA A 19 20.49 6.99 16.02
N ILE A 20 21.34 7.82 16.65
CA ILE A 20 22.80 7.67 16.56
C ILE A 20 23.25 6.38 17.27
N GLU A 21 22.69 6.07 18.43
CA GLU A 21 22.97 4.83 19.17
C GLU A 21 22.63 3.60 18.32
N GLU A 22 21.43 3.56 17.75
CA GLU A 22 20.99 2.45 16.90
C GLU A 22 21.83 2.35 15.61
N ALA A 23 22.10 3.48 14.94
CA ALA A 23 22.96 3.50 13.76
C ALA A 23 24.40 3.08 14.08
N SER A 24 24.89 3.30 15.30
CA SER A 24 26.21 2.88 15.75
C SER A 24 26.31 1.37 15.96
N ARG A 25 25.19 0.66 16.18
CA ARG A 25 25.13 -0.80 16.21
C ARG A 25 25.29 -1.43 14.82
N CYS A 26 25.03 -0.68 13.74
CA CYS A 26 25.13 -1.19 12.38
C CYS A 26 26.56 -1.59 12.02
N LEU A 27 26.73 -2.79 11.46
CA LEU A 27 28.04 -3.33 11.06
C LEU A 27 28.63 -2.66 9.82
N LEU A 28 27.84 -1.84 9.11
CA LEU A 28 28.21 -1.23 7.82
C LEU A 28 28.75 -2.28 6.84
N CYS A 29 27.99 -3.37 6.66
CA CYS A 29 28.34 -4.47 5.76
C CYS A 29 28.66 -3.94 4.35
N HIS A 30 29.77 -4.38 3.75
CA HIS A 30 30.17 -3.95 2.41
C HIS A 30 29.18 -4.39 1.31
N ASP A 31 28.64 -5.60 1.43
CA ASP A 31 27.64 -6.15 0.51
C ASP A 31 26.34 -6.37 1.27
N ALA A 32 25.73 -5.27 1.70
CA ALA A 32 24.70 -5.30 2.72
C ALA A 32 23.46 -6.11 2.29
N PRO A 33 23.16 -7.25 2.95
CA PRO A 33 22.01 -8.08 2.58
C PRO A 33 20.68 -7.35 2.78
N CYS A 34 20.60 -6.46 3.77
CA CYS A 34 19.42 -5.61 3.98
C CYS A 34 19.13 -4.66 2.80
N SER A 35 20.15 -4.16 2.11
CA SER A 35 19.99 -3.34 0.90
C SER A 35 19.47 -4.14 -0.28
N LYS A 36 19.89 -5.40 -0.43
CA LYS A 36 19.38 -6.30 -1.48
C LYS A 36 17.96 -6.79 -1.23
N ALA A 37 17.60 -6.94 0.04
CA ALA A 37 16.28 -7.42 0.45
C ALA A 37 15.17 -6.34 0.33
N CYS A 38 15.53 -5.07 0.13
CA CYS A 38 14.54 -3.99 -0.01
C CYS A 38 13.99 -3.93 -1.45
N PRO A 39 12.68 -4.18 -1.67
CA PRO A 39 12.12 -4.20 -3.03
C PRO A 39 12.25 -2.86 -3.78
N ALA A 40 12.15 -1.73 -3.08
CA ALA A 40 12.30 -0.39 -3.67
C ALA A 40 13.76 0.05 -3.84
N GLY A 41 14.73 -0.73 -3.33
CA GLY A 41 16.15 -0.38 -3.36
C GLY A 41 16.51 0.82 -2.48
N THR A 42 15.84 1.00 -1.34
CA THR A 42 16.03 2.14 -0.40
C THR A 42 17.42 2.22 0.24
N ASN A 43 18.24 1.18 0.09
CA ASN A 43 19.65 1.14 0.48
C ASN A 43 19.93 1.50 1.97
N PRO A 44 19.48 0.65 2.93
CA PRO A 44 19.82 0.77 4.35
C PRO A 44 21.29 0.95 4.66
N GLU A 45 22.18 0.29 3.92
CA GLU A 45 23.62 0.49 4.12
C GLU A 45 24.03 1.97 4.00
N LYS A 46 23.63 2.62 2.90
CA LYS A 46 24.02 4.00 2.61
C LYS A 46 23.34 5.00 3.53
N PHE A 47 22.04 4.86 3.80
CA PHE A 47 21.35 5.83 4.66
C PHE A 47 21.71 5.67 6.15
N ILE A 48 21.90 4.44 6.64
CA ILE A 48 22.31 4.21 8.04
C ILE A 48 23.74 4.69 8.26
N ARG A 49 24.64 4.46 7.29
CA ARG A 49 26.00 5.04 7.31
C ARG A 49 25.94 6.56 7.44
N SER A 50 25.05 7.20 6.67
CA SER A 50 24.86 8.65 6.69
C SER A 50 24.37 9.14 8.06
N ILE A 51 23.38 8.46 8.67
CA ILE A 51 22.91 8.77 10.03
C ILE A 51 24.03 8.61 11.06
N ARG A 52 24.79 7.51 11.00
CA ARG A 52 25.91 7.22 11.92
C ARG A 52 26.96 8.33 11.91
N PHE A 53 27.26 8.89 10.74
CA PHE A 53 28.19 10.02 10.59
C PHE A 53 27.51 11.40 10.64
N ARG A 54 26.28 11.47 11.19
CA ARG A 54 25.51 12.71 11.41
C ARG A 54 25.18 13.48 10.13
N ASN A 55 25.24 12.83 8.97
CA ASN A 55 24.78 13.36 7.70
C ASN A 55 23.31 12.94 7.47
N VAL A 56 22.38 13.55 8.21
CA VAL A 56 20.95 13.23 8.09
C VAL A 56 20.41 13.60 6.69
N LYS A 57 20.87 14.71 6.11
CA LYS A 57 20.49 15.12 4.75
C LYS A 57 20.83 14.04 3.72
N GLY A 58 22.04 13.49 3.75
CA GLY A 58 22.45 12.41 2.84
C GLY A 58 21.68 11.11 3.04
N ALA A 59 21.20 10.85 4.26
CA ALA A 59 20.29 9.73 4.54
C ALA A 59 18.92 9.96 3.86
N ILE A 60 18.36 11.17 4.00
CA ILE A 60 17.09 11.55 3.38
C ILE A 60 17.18 11.49 1.85
N GLU A 61 18.24 12.06 1.25
CA GLU A 61 18.52 11.99 -0.19
C GLU A 61 18.51 10.53 -0.67
N THR A 62 19.28 9.66 0.01
CA THR A 62 19.35 8.23 -0.31
C THR A 62 17.98 7.55 -0.26
N ILE A 63 17.16 7.85 0.75
CA ILE A 63 15.83 7.25 0.88
C ILE A 63 14.91 7.75 -0.23
N ARG A 64 14.84 9.07 -0.45
CA ARG A 64 13.91 9.70 -1.40
C ARG A 64 14.23 9.36 -2.86
N GLU A 65 15.50 9.26 -3.24
CA GLU A 65 15.94 8.82 -4.58
C GLU A 65 15.40 7.42 -4.96
N ALA A 66 15.26 6.55 -3.96
CA ALA A 66 14.80 5.19 -4.15
C ALA A 66 13.29 5.02 -3.88
N ASN A 67 12.79 5.72 -2.88
CA ASN A 67 11.45 5.53 -2.33
C ASN A 67 10.83 6.88 -1.99
N ILE A 68 9.97 7.37 -2.90
CA ILE A 68 9.26 8.63 -2.71
C ILE A 68 8.27 8.58 -1.54
N LEU A 69 7.92 7.38 -1.05
CA LEU A 69 7.04 7.14 0.09
C LEU A 69 7.83 6.62 1.31
N GLY A 70 9.03 7.17 1.53
CA GLY A 70 9.93 6.76 2.61
C GLY A 70 9.32 6.87 4.01
N GLY A 71 8.52 7.90 4.28
CA GLY A 71 7.86 8.12 5.57
C GLY A 71 6.70 7.16 5.82
N THR A 72 5.93 6.86 4.77
CA THR A 72 4.92 5.79 4.81
C THR A 72 5.58 4.44 5.03
N CYS A 73 6.57 4.08 4.20
CA CYS A 73 7.26 2.79 4.29
C CYS A 73 7.96 2.60 5.65
N ALA A 74 8.48 3.67 6.25
CA ALA A 74 9.05 3.66 7.60
C ALA A 74 8.09 3.19 8.69
N ARG A 75 6.78 3.23 8.43
CA ARG A 75 5.72 2.90 9.39
C ARG A 75 5.00 1.59 9.07
N VAL A 76 4.90 1.24 7.79
CA VAL A 76 4.01 0.13 7.34
C VAL A 76 4.73 -1.01 6.63
N CYS A 77 6.04 -0.90 6.38
CA CYS A 77 6.78 -2.03 5.83
C CYS A 77 6.83 -3.18 6.86
N PRO A 78 6.66 -4.44 6.41
CA PRO A 78 6.95 -5.60 7.24
C PRO A 78 8.46 -5.82 7.27
N TYR A 79 9.17 -4.94 7.98
CA TYR A 79 10.64 -4.92 8.08
C TYR A 79 11.21 -6.28 8.47
N GLU A 80 10.51 -6.98 9.37
CA GLU A 80 10.84 -8.30 9.90
C GLU A 80 10.70 -9.45 8.89
N LYS A 81 10.11 -9.18 7.73
CA LYS A 81 9.98 -10.12 6.58
C LYS A 81 10.80 -9.67 5.37
N LEU A 82 11.59 -8.59 5.51
CA LEU A 82 12.30 -7.93 4.41
C LEU A 82 13.74 -7.59 4.84
N CYS A 83 14.07 -6.30 4.95
CA CYS A 83 15.44 -5.86 5.14
C CYS A 83 16.00 -6.16 6.53
N GLU A 84 15.15 -6.25 7.56
CA GLU A 84 15.63 -6.64 8.90
C GLU A 84 15.82 -8.15 9.01
N GLU A 85 14.97 -8.95 8.37
CA GLU A 85 15.17 -10.40 8.27
C GLU A 85 16.55 -10.73 7.68
N ALA A 86 16.90 -10.03 6.60
CA ALA A 86 18.18 -10.19 5.91
C ALA A 86 19.38 -9.61 6.66
N CYS A 87 19.19 -8.90 7.78
CA CYS A 87 20.27 -8.22 8.48
C CYS A 87 21.34 -9.21 8.97
N SER A 88 22.62 -8.94 8.70
CA SER A 88 23.73 -9.80 9.19
C SER A 88 23.82 -9.88 10.72
N ARG A 89 23.16 -8.94 11.44
CA ARG A 89 23.16 -8.88 12.90
C ARG A 89 22.12 -9.80 13.55
N THR A 90 21.18 -10.37 12.77
CA THR A 90 20.13 -11.28 13.27
C THR A 90 20.69 -12.45 14.08
N GLY A 91 21.90 -12.94 13.74
CA GLY A 91 22.57 -14.04 14.46
C GLY A 91 23.50 -13.63 15.60
N ILE A 92 23.57 -12.34 15.98
CA ILE A 92 24.49 -11.84 17.01
C ILE A 92 23.72 -11.45 18.28
N ASP A 93 22.81 -10.48 18.16
CA ASP A 93 21.95 -10.05 19.28
C ASP A 93 20.52 -9.77 18.80
N ARG A 94 20.29 -8.63 18.16
CA ARG A 94 19.04 -8.27 17.48
C ARG A 94 19.34 -7.54 16.18
N THR A 95 18.38 -7.58 15.27
CA THR A 95 18.43 -6.81 14.03
C THR A 95 18.65 -5.32 14.32
N ILE A 96 19.19 -4.63 13.31
CA ILE A 96 19.14 -3.17 13.31
C ILE A 96 17.69 -2.78 13.07
N ASP A 97 17.18 -1.82 13.84
CA ASP A 97 15.88 -1.20 13.61
C ASP A 97 15.98 -0.24 12.42
N ILE A 98 15.88 -0.81 11.23
CA ILE A 98 15.99 -0.10 9.95
C ILE A 98 14.77 0.80 9.77
N GLY A 99 13.59 0.33 10.18
CA GLY A 99 12.35 1.10 10.13
C GLY A 99 12.41 2.37 10.97
N GLY A 100 12.84 2.26 12.23
CA GLY A 100 13.01 3.39 13.14
C GLY A 100 14.05 4.41 12.64
N LEU A 101 15.16 3.94 12.06
CA LEU A 101 16.17 4.82 11.46
C LEU A 101 15.66 5.53 10.20
N GLN A 102 14.90 4.84 9.35
CA GLN A 102 14.26 5.42 8.18
C GLN A 102 13.21 6.47 8.61
N ARG A 103 12.41 6.17 9.63
CA ARG A 103 11.43 7.09 10.21
C ARG A 103 12.11 8.34 10.75
N TYR A 104 13.18 8.19 11.52
CA TYR A 104 13.97 9.31 12.04
C TYR A 104 14.42 10.26 10.91
N ALA A 105 14.98 9.70 9.82
CA ALA A 105 15.46 10.52 8.72
C ALA A 105 14.32 11.30 8.05
N ILE A 106 13.20 10.64 7.72
CA ILE A 106 12.09 11.28 7.00
C ILE A 106 11.27 12.23 7.89
N ASP A 107 11.11 11.92 9.17
CA ASP A 107 10.45 12.83 10.11
C ASP A 107 11.32 14.11 10.29
N TYR A 108 12.65 13.97 10.33
CA TYR A 108 13.59 15.10 10.36
C TYR A 108 13.51 15.97 9.09
N GLU A 109 13.34 15.37 7.91
CA GLU A 109 13.09 16.09 6.65
C GLU A 109 11.90 17.04 6.78
N LYS A 110 10.76 16.50 7.23
CA LYS A 110 9.53 17.26 7.43
C LYS A 110 9.72 18.38 8.46
N ASP A 111 10.25 18.06 9.63
CA ASP A 111 10.34 19.00 10.74
C ASP A 111 11.30 20.17 10.44
N CYS A 112 12.30 19.93 9.61
CA CYS A 112 13.22 20.98 9.13
C CYS A 112 12.77 21.66 7.84
N GLY A 113 11.65 21.24 7.23
CA GLY A 113 11.20 21.75 5.92
C GLY A 113 12.20 21.49 4.80
N MET A 114 12.96 20.39 4.88
CA MET A 114 13.99 20.08 3.88
C MET A 114 13.37 19.55 2.60
N LYS A 115 13.88 20.02 1.46
CA LYS A 115 13.61 19.46 0.14
C LYS A 115 14.92 18.97 -0.46
N VAL A 116 14.96 17.68 -0.78
CA VAL A 116 16.19 17.02 -1.28
C VAL A 116 16.11 16.63 -2.76
N LEU A 117 14.90 16.50 -3.32
CA LEU A 117 14.68 16.26 -4.74
C LEU A 117 14.14 17.51 -5.42
N GLU A 118 14.65 17.76 -6.63
CA GLU A 118 14.17 18.80 -7.52
C GLU A 118 14.03 18.21 -8.93
N ALA A 119 12.82 18.32 -9.50
CA ALA A 119 12.55 17.83 -10.84
C ALA A 119 13.00 18.86 -11.90
N PRO A 120 13.49 18.42 -13.07
CA PRO A 120 13.78 19.31 -14.17
C PRO A 120 12.49 19.92 -14.75
N PRO A 121 12.59 20.97 -15.59
CA PRO A 121 11.43 21.50 -16.30
C PRO A 121 10.70 20.42 -17.12
N ALA A 122 9.37 20.39 -17.03
CA ALA A 122 8.53 19.39 -17.70
C ALA A 122 8.38 19.69 -19.21
N THR A 123 9.43 19.41 -19.98
CA THR A 123 9.51 19.70 -21.42
C THR A 123 9.17 18.50 -22.30
N LEU A 124 9.07 17.30 -21.73
CA LEU A 124 8.75 16.07 -22.47
C LEU A 124 7.23 15.88 -22.63
N GLU A 125 6.86 14.73 -23.19
CA GLU A 125 5.49 14.30 -23.48
C GLU A 125 4.58 14.27 -22.24
N LYS A 126 3.27 14.21 -22.49
CA LYS A 126 2.28 14.08 -21.42
C LYS A 126 2.04 12.62 -21.07
N VAL A 127 2.05 12.31 -19.77
CA VAL A 127 1.72 10.97 -19.25
C VAL A 127 0.57 11.07 -18.25
N ALA A 128 -0.47 10.24 -18.46
CA ALA A 128 -1.58 10.11 -17.54
C ALA A 128 -1.31 8.94 -16.59
N VAL A 129 -1.42 9.17 -15.28
CA VAL A 129 -1.37 8.10 -14.26
C VAL A 129 -2.75 7.99 -13.63
N ILE A 130 -3.34 6.79 -13.65
CA ILE A 130 -4.67 6.52 -13.13
C ILE A 130 -4.53 5.79 -11.79
N GLY A 131 -4.96 6.46 -10.72
CA GLY A 131 -4.82 6.04 -9.33
C GLY A 131 -3.67 6.76 -8.63
N ALA A 132 -3.97 7.44 -7.52
CA ALA A 132 -3.01 8.12 -6.66
C ALA A 132 -2.59 7.26 -5.46
N GLY A 133 -2.60 5.93 -5.60
CA GLY A 133 -2.04 5.00 -4.62
C GLY A 133 -0.50 4.93 -4.68
N PRO A 134 0.13 4.07 -3.87
CA PRO A 134 1.59 4.02 -3.74
C PRO A 134 2.34 3.85 -5.07
N ALA A 135 1.86 2.93 -5.91
CA ALA A 135 2.45 2.67 -7.21
C ALA A 135 2.30 3.87 -8.17
N GLY A 136 1.13 4.51 -8.18
CA GLY A 136 0.87 5.68 -9.02
C GLY A 136 1.71 6.89 -8.61
N LEU A 137 1.82 7.15 -7.29
CA LEU A 137 2.67 8.21 -6.75
C LEU A 137 4.15 7.99 -7.08
N ALA A 138 4.65 6.76 -6.94
CA ALA A 138 6.02 6.42 -7.29
C ALA A 138 6.30 6.57 -8.80
N ALA A 139 5.38 6.12 -9.66
CA ALA A 139 5.51 6.28 -11.10
C ALA A 139 5.47 7.76 -11.51
N ALA A 140 4.54 8.53 -10.93
CA ALA A 140 4.39 9.95 -11.23
C ALA A 140 5.63 10.75 -10.83
N ALA A 141 6.17 10.51 -9.64
CA ALA A 141 7.41 11.12 -9.18
C ALA A 141 8.58 10.75 -10.08
N GLY A 142 8.74 9.46 -10.42
CA GLY A 142 9.81 8.99 -11.30
C GLY A 142 9.78 9.65 -12.69
N LEU A 143 8.59 9.74 -13.29
CA LEU A 143 8.39 10.40 -14.58
C LEU A 143 8.63 11.91 -14.53
N ALA A 144 8.17 12.58 -13.46
CA ALA A 144 8.42 14.00 -13.25
C ALA A 144 9.92 14.30 -13.11
N MET A 145 10.66 13.47 -12.37
CA MET A 145 12.12 13.58 -12.22
C MET A 145 12.89 13.41 -13.53
N ILE A 146 12.28 12.78 -14.55
CA ILE A 146 12.87 12.67 -15.90
C ILE A 146 12.52 13.90 -16.76
N GLY A 147 11.44 14.63 -16.46
CA GLY A 147 10.98 15.81 -17.19
C GLY A 147 9.68 15.63 -17.99
N TYR A 148 8.92 14.56 -17.74
CA TYR A 148 7.59 14.37 -18.33
C TYR A 148 6.52 15.26 -17.68
N ARG A 149 5.51 15.62 -18.46
CA ARG A 149 4.32 16.33 -17.97
C ARG A 149 3.33 15.30 -17.42
N VAL A 150 3.30 15.14 -16.11
CA VAL A 150 2.51 14.08 -15.47
C VAL A 150 1.21 14.64 -14.88
N THR A 151 0.09 14.00 -15.22
CA THR A 151 -1.20 14.24 -14.56
C THR A 151 -1.69 12.94 -13.93
N VAL A 152 -1.94 12.97 -12.62
CA VAL A 152 -2.52 11.86 -11.86
C VAL A 152 -4.04 12.06 -11.76
N PHE A 153 -4.82 11.08 -12.20
CA PHE A 153 -6.27 11.03 -12.06
C PHE A 153 -6.64 10.10 -10.91
N GLU A 154 -7.35 10.62 -9.91
CA GLU A 154 -7.76 9.89 -8.72
C GLU A 154 -9.27 9.92 -8.58
N ALA A 155 -9.87 8.74 -8.34
CA ALA A 155 -11.31 8.59 -8.24
C ALA A 155 -11.88 9.23 -6.96
N LYS A 156 -11.09 9.30 -5.88
CA LYS A 156 -11.47 9.86 -4.58
C LYS A 156 -10.97 11.29 -4.40
N GLU A 157 -11.33 11.90 -3.28
CA GLU A 157 -11.01 13.30 -2.94
C GLU A 157 -9.55 13.54 -2.56
N LYS A 158 -8.83 12.51 -2.11
CA LYS A 158 -7.44 12.58 -1.65
C LYS A 158 -6.58 11.48 -2.25
N ALA A 159 -5.30 11.81 -2.43
CA ALA A 159 -4.24 10.87 -2.80
C ALA A 159 -3.93 9.88 -1.67
N GLY A 160 -3.13 8.88 -1.98
CA GLY A 160 -2.65 7.85 -1.05
C GLY A 160 -3.33 6.48 -1.22
N GLY A 161 -4.48 6.41 -1.89
CA GLY A 161 -5.22 5.14 -2.05
C GLY A 161 -5.46 4.47 -0.69
N TRP A 162 -5.18 3.18 -0.57
CA TRP A 162 -5.37 2.46 0.71
C TRP A 162 -4.51 2.98 1.87
N LEU A 163 -3.45 3.77 1.61
CA LEU A 163 -2.75 4.49 2.67
C LEU A 163 -3.67 5.48 3.39
N THR A 164 -4.55 6.17 2.66
CA THR A 164 -5.49 7.16 3.18
C THR A 164 -6.80 6.54 3.66
N TYR A 165 -7.28 5.48 3.01
CA TYR A 165 -8.60 4.91 3.28
C TYR A 165 -8.59 3.57 4.02
N GLY A 166 -7.44 2.90 4.16
CA GLY A 166 -7.35 1.55 4.72
C GLY A 166 -6.50 1.43 5.97
N ILE A 167 -5.30 2.01 5.98
CA ILE A 167 -4.34 1.80 7.08
C ILE A 167 -4.70 2.67 8.28
N VAL A 168 -4.80 2.11 9.49
CA VAL A 168 -5.23 2.87 10.68
C VAL A 168 -4.30 4.03 11.05
N PRO A 169 -4.81 5.17 11.55
CA PRO A 169 -3.99 6.33 11.90
C PRO A 169 -2.94 6.06 12.98
N SER A 170 -3.20 5.14 13.91
CA SER A 170 -2.21 4.74 14.91
C SER A 170 -0.98 4.07 14.29
N ARG A 171 -1.10 3.48 13.10
CA ARG A 171 0.02 2.91 12.34
C ARG A 171 0.56 3.89 11.31
N LEU A 172 -0.32 4.52 10.55
CA LEU A 172 0.03 5.50 9.52
C LEU A 172 -0.83 6.77 9.67
N PRO A 173 -0.31 7.78 10.38
CA PRO A 173 -0.97 9.07 10.51
C PRO A 173 -1.23 9.70 9.15
N GLN A 174 -2.40 10.32 8.96
CA GLN A 174 -2.79 10.89 7.67
C GLN A 174 -1.82 11.99 7.19
N TYR A 175 -1.25 12.76 8.12
CA TYR A 175 -0.31 13.82 7.77
C TYR A 175 0.93 13.30 7.03
N VAL A 176 1.34 12.03 7.26
CA VAL A 176 2.48 11.42 6.57
C VAL A 176 2.15 11.22 5.10
N VAL A 177 0.96 10.70 4.82
CA VAL A 177 0.49 10.46 3.45
C VAL A 177 0.28 11.79 2.72
N ASP A 178 -0.32 12.77 3.39
CA ASP A 178 -0.54 14.10 2.83
C ASP A 178 0.80 14.79 2.51
N TYR A 179 1.77 14.74 3.44
CA TYR A 179 3.12 15.29 3.25
C TYR A 179 3.82 14.67 2.03
N GLU A 180 3.72 13.36 1.85
CA GLU A 180 4.37 12.68 0.72
C GLU A 180 3.65 12.92 -0.61
N ALA A 181 2.32 13.03 -0.61
CA ALA A 181 1.57 13.44 -1.78
C ALA A 181 1.90 14.88 -2.20
N ASP A 182 2.02 15.79 -1.23
CA ASP A 182 2.45 17.17 -1.47
C ASP A 182 3.91 17.24 -1.95
N TYR A 183 4.78 16.35 -1.46
CA TYR A 183 6.13 16.22 -1.97
C TYR A 183 6.14 15.87 -3.46
N VAL A 184 5.34 14.86 -3.87
CA VAL A 184 5.17 14.48 -5.28
C VAL A 184 4.62 15.64 -6.11
N LYS A 185 3.63 16.36 -5.59
CA LYS A 185 3.08 17.57 -6.23
C LYS A 185 4.16 18.64 -6.42
N SER A 186 5.07 18.79 -5.45
CA SER A 186 6.19 19.75 -5.51
C SER A 186 7.24 19.42 -6.58
N LEU A 187 7.17 18.24 -7.20
CA LEU A 187 7.97 17.85 -8.37
C LEU A 187 7.30 18.24 -9.70
N GLY A 188 6.17 18.96 -9.67
CA GLY A 188 5.46 19.41 -10.87
C GLY A 188 4.36 18.46 -11.35
N VAL A 189 4.00 17.44 -10.56
CA VAL A 189 2.89 16.54 -10.85
C VAL A 189 1.55 17.22 -10.61
N GLU A 190 0.65 17.18 -11.61
CA GLU A 190 -0.73 17.67 -11.49
C GLU A 190 -1.64 16.56 -10.95
N PHE A 191 -2.56 16.90 -10.04
CA PHE A 191 -3.58 15.96 -9.54
C PHE A 191 -4.98 16.40 -9.96
N LYS A 192 -5.76 15.44 -10.48
CA LYS A 192 -7.18 15.56 -10.78
C LYS A 192 -7.96 14.56 -9.92
N PHE A 193 -8.40 15.02 -8.75
CA PHE A 193 -9.21 14.26 -7.81
C PHE A 193 -10.66 14.14 -8.28
N ASN A 194 -11.43 13.26 -7.62
CA ASN A 194 -12.84 13.00 -7.91
C ASN A 194 -13.11 12.68 -9.40
N THR A 195 -12.16 11.98 -10.05
CA THR A 195 -12.22 11.65 -11.47
C THR A 195 -11.93 10.17 -11.68
N LYS A 196 -12.98 9.35 -11.82
CA LYS A 196 -12.86 7.92 -12.12
C LYS A 196 -12.76 7.69 -13.62
N VAL A 197 -11.55 7.46 -14.12
CA VAL A 197 -11.31 7.08 -15.52
C VAL A 197 -12.01 5.74 -15.81
N GLY A 198 -12.69 5.65 -16.95
CA GLY A 198 -13.58 4.55 -17.32
C GLY A 198 -15.06 4.79 -17.00
N ARG A 199 -15.37 5.74 -16.11
CA ARG A 199 -16.74 6.18 -15.79
C ARG A 199 -16.96 7.65 -16.14
N ASP A 200 -16.16 8.53 -15.57
CA ASP A 200 -16.31 9.99 -15.71
C ASP A 200 -15.55 10.51 -16.94
N ILE A 201 -14.41 9.88 -17.27
CA ILE A 201 -13.61 10.17 -18.47
C ILE A 201 -13.23 8.86 -19.15
N ALA A 202 -13.52 8.73 -20.43
CA ALA A 202 -13.09 7.58 -21.22
C ALA A 202 -11.58 7.63 -21.51
N ILE A 203 -10.91 6.47 -21.52
CA ILE A 203 -9.46 6.40 -21.79
C ILE A 203 -9.08 6.99 -23.16
N ASN A 204 -9.95 6.83 -24.17
CA ASN A 204 -9.76 7.40 -25.50
C ASN A 204 -9.75 8.94 -25.49
N HIS A 205 -10.47 9.55 -24.54
CA HIS A 205 -10.45 11.00 -24.36
C HIS A 205 -9.11 11.48 -23.82
N LEU A 206 -8.43 10.70 -22.97
CA LEU A 206 -7.06 11.02 -22.54
C LEU A 206 -6.10 11.03 -23.74
N LYS A 207 -6.18 10.04 -24.62
CA LYS A 207 -5.40 10.05 -25.87
C LYS A 207 -5.70 11.30 -26.71
N ALA A 208 -6.97 11.68 -26.84
CA ALA A 208 -7.37 12.89 -27.55
C ALA A 208 -6.88 14.20 -26.90
N GLN A 209 -6.65 14.24 -25.59
CA GLN A 209 -6.03 15.37 -24.88
C GLN A 209 -4.49 15.45 -25.04
N GLY A 210 -3.91 14.53 -25.82
CA GLY A 210 -2.49 14.47 -26.13
C GLY A 210 -1.65 13.78 -25.06
N PHE A 211 -2.23 12.84 -24.30
CA PHE A 211 -1.45 11.93 -23.46
C PHE A 211 -0.81 10.83 -24.32
N ASP A 212 0.52 10.76 -24.31
CA ASP A 212 1.30 9.82 -25.13
C ASP A 212 1.44 8.43 -24.49
N ALA A 213 1.28 8.36 -23.17
CA ALA A 213 1.23 7.12 -22.40
C ALA A 213 0.19 7.21 -21.28
N VAL A 214 -0.43 6.07 -20.95
CA VAL A 214 -1.39 5.92 -19.85
C VAL A 214 -0.93 4.80 -18.92
N CYS A 215 -0.79 5.13 -17.64
CA CYS A 215 -0.35 4.24 -16.57
C CYS A 215 -1.53 3.90 -15.66
N ILE A 216 -1.86 2.62 -15.51
CA ILE A 216 -2.98 2.12 -14.70
C ILE A 216 -2.42 1.57 -13.39
N ALA A 217 -2.69 2.28 -12.30
CA ALA A 217 -2.25 1.97 -10.94
C ALA A 217 -3.42 2.01 -9.94
N VAL A 218 -4.59 1.53 -10.36
CA VAL A 218 -5.86 1.60 -9.60
C VAL A 218 -5.92 0.65 -8.40
N GLY A 219 -5.00 -0.32 -8.32
CA GLY A 219 -4.95 -1.33 -7.26
C GLY A 219 -6.18 -2.23 -7.22
N LEU A 220 -6.44 -2.85 -6.06
CA LEU A 220 -7.59 -3.71 -5.83
C LEU A 220 -8.65 -2.94 -5.03
N GLN A 221 -9.76 -2.58 -5.68
CA GLN A 221 -10.80 -1.75 -5.07
C GLN A 221 -12.02 -2.56 -4.60
N GLY A 222 -12.26 -3.73 -5.18
CA GLY A 222 -13.32 -4.62 -4.74
C GLY A 222 -12.95 -5.36 -3.46
N ALA A 223 -13.95 -5.90 -2.78
CA ALA A 223 -13.79 -6.70 -1.57
C ALA A 223 -14.29 -8.13 -1.81
N GLY A 224 -13.57 -9.12 -1.26
CA GLY A 224 -14.10 -10.46 -1.15
C GLY A 224 -15.28 -10.50 -0.20
N ALA A 225 -16.32 -11.26 -0.54
CA ALA A 225 -17.47 -11.52 0.31
C ALA A 225 -17.57 -13.03 0.59
N LEU A 226 -17.93 -13.38 1.81
CA LEU A 226 -18.25 -14.75 2.19
C LEU A 226 -19.67 -15.09 1.76
N GLU A 227 -19.81 -16.24 1.13
CA GLU A 227 -21.11 -16.82 0.79
C GLU A 227 -21.60 -17.68 1.97
N ILE A 228 -22.02 -17.01 3.06
CA ILE A 228 -22.62 -17.65 4.24
C ILE A 228 -24.02 -17.08 4.50
N PRO A 229 -24.93 -17.85 5.13
CA PRO A 229 -26.22 -17.32 5.55
C PRO A 229 -26.07 -16.09 6.45
N GLY A 230 -26.85 -15.05 6.17
CA GLY A 230 -26.87 -13.78 6.90
C GLY A 230 -25.73 -12.81 6.56
N ALA A 231 -24.92 -13.07 5.53
CA ALA A 231 -23.85 -12.16 5.08
C ALA A 231 -24.36 -10.79 4.56
N ASP A 232 -25.65 -10.69 4.26
CA ASP A 232 -26.37 -9.50 3.78
C ASP A 232 -27.06 -8.70 4.89
N LEU A 233 -26.99 -9.16 6.15
CA LEU A 233 -27.62 -8.49 7.29
C LEU A 233 -26.97 -7.13 7.58
N GLU A 234 -27.77 -6.18 8.08
CA GLU A 234 -27.26 -4.91 8.60
C GLU A 234 -26.29 -5.20 9.77
N GLY A 235 -25.09 -4.65 9.71
CA GLY A 235 -24.01 -4.94 10.66
C GLY A 235 -22.96 -5.91 10.11
N VAL A 236 -23.17 -6.50 8.94
CA VAL A 236 -22.10 -7.18 8.20
C VAL A 236 -21.45 -6.19 7.24
N LYS A 237 -20.13 -6.03 7.32
CA LYS A 237 -19.35 -5.12 6.47
C LYS A 237 -18.12 -5.81 5.92
N THR A 238 -17.63 -5.36 4.79
CA THR A 238 -16.28 -5.66 4.33
C THR A 238 -15.27 -4.80 5.09
N ALA A 239 -14.01 -5.26 5.17
CA ALA A 239 -12.93 -4.47 5.76
C ALA A 239 -12.74 -3.12 5.04
N ALA A 240 -12.88 -3.11 3.72
CA ALA A 240 -12.81 -1.91 2.90
C ALA A 240 -13.84 -0.85 3.31
N GLU A 241 -15.11 -1.25 3.47
CA GLU A 241 -16.19 -0.36 3.91
C GLU A 241 -15.98 0.13 5.34
N PHE A 242 -15.56 -0.76 6.24
CA PHE A 242 -15.35 -0.42 7.65
C PHE A 242 -14.22 0.58 7.84
N LEU A 243 -13.05 0.32 7.25
CA LEU A 243 -11.87 1.17 7.38
C LEU A 243 -12.04 2.50 6.63
N SER A 244 -12.64 2.47 5.43
CA SER A 244 -12.91 3.68 4.63
C SER A 244 -13.98 4.57 5.27
N ALA A 245 -14.84 4.05 6.14
CA ALA A 245 -15.75 4.84 6.95
C ALA A 245 -15.04 5.43 8.18
N ALA A 246 -14.18 4.65 8.84
CA ALA A 246 -13.53 5.05 10.08
C ALA A 246 -12.47 6.14 9.89
N LYS A 247 -11.53 5.91 8.97
CA LYS A 247 -10.31 6.73 8.88
C LYS A 247 -10.57 8.17 8.41
N PRO A 248 -11.25 8.41 7.27
CA PRO A 248 -11.57 9.78 6.85
C PRO A 248 -12.43 10.55 7.87
N ALA A 249 -13.26 9.84 8.63
CA ALA A 249 -14.08 10.42 9.69
C ALA A 249 -13.30 10.64 11.00
N ASN A 250 -11.98 10.43 11.05
CA ASN A 250 -11.16 10.48 12.27
C ASN A 250 -11.75 9.62 13.42
N GLY A 251 -12.31 8.46 13.07
CA GLY A 251 -12.95 7.57 14.02
C GLY A 251 -14.28 8.07 14.56
N ASN A 252 -14.92 9.05 13.92
CA ASN A 252 -16.28 9.51 14.26
C ASN A 252 -17.33 8.62 13.61
N ILE A 253 -17.32 7.34 13.97
CA ILE A 253 -18.31 6.35 13.57
C ILE A 253 -18.84 5.63 14.82
N ASP A 254 -20.09 5.19 14.76
CA ASP A 254 -20.68 4.39 15.83
C ASP A 254 -20.13 2.96 15.77
N ILE A 255 -19.61 2.48 16.91
CA ILE A 255 -19.08 1.13 17.06
C ILE A 255 -19.89 0.39 18.11
N PRO A 256 -20.46 -0.79 17.78
CA PRO A 256 -21.21 -1.56 18.75
C PRO A 256 -20.29 -2.25 19.76
N THR A 257 -20.90 -2.88 20.76
CA THR A 257 -20.16 -3.47 21.89
C THR A 257 -19.39 -4.72 21.49
N ASN A 258 -19.97 -5.56 20.62
CA ASN A 258 -19.43 -6.87 20.24
C ASN A 258 -19.15 -6.90 18.75
N VAL A 259 -17.87 -7.06 18.41
CA VAL A 259 -17.35 -7.03 17.04
C VAL A 259 -16.61 -8.32 16.73
N VAL A 260 -16.93 -8.95 15.61
CA VAL A 260 -16.20 -10.10 15.07
C VAL A 260 -15.48 -9.67 13.80
N ILE A 261 -14.18 -9.97 13.71
CA ILE A 261 -13.36 -9.74 12.54
C ILE A 261 -12.99 -11.09 11.94
N ILE A 262 -13.27 -11.30 10.66
CA ILE A 262 -12.95 -12.55 9.97
C ILE A 262 -11.69 -12.35 9.12
N GLY A 263 -10.61 -13.07 9.44
CA GLY A 263 -9.35 -12.98 8.72
C GLY A 263 -8.14 -13.03 9.65
N GLY A 264 -6.93 -13.10 9.08
CA GLY A 264 -5.68 -13.16 9.86
C GLY A 264 -4.51 -12.37 9.27
N GLY A 265 -4.75 -11.56 8.23
CA GLY A 265 -3.73 -10.67 7.66
C GLY A 265 -3.74 -9.28 8.30
N ASP A 266 -2.87 -8.39 7.83
CA ASP A 266 -2.72 -7.03 8.39
C ASP A 266 -4.04 -6.24 8.35
N VAL A 267 -4.83 -6.41 7.29
CA VAL A 267 -6.16 -5.78 7.19
C VAL A 267 -7.11 -6.21 8.32
N ALA A 268 -7.03 -7.46 8.77
CA ALA A 268 -7.81 -7.94 9.90
C ALA A 268 -7.31 -7.31 11.22
N MET A 269 -6.00 -7.14 11.37
CA MET A 269 -5.41 -6.46 12.52
C MET A 269 -5.84 -4.98 12.56
N ASP A 270 -5.81 -4.30 11.42
CA ASP A 270 -6.29 -2.92 11.26
C ASP A 270 -7.77 -2.78 11.66
N CYS A 271 -8.63 -3.70 11.22
CA CYS A 271 -10.04 -3.70 11.60
C CYS A 271 -10.23 -3.93 13.10
N ALA A 272 -9.47 -4.87 13.69
CA ALA A 272 -9.56 -5.18 15.11
C ALA A 272 -9.07 -4.01 15.99
N ALA A 273 -7.92 -3.42 15.65
CA ALA A 273 -7.37 -2.24 16.30
C ALA A 273 -8.36 -1.07 16.22
N THR A 274 -8.90 -0.79 15.03
CA THR A 274 -9.92 0.25 14.83
C THR A 274 -11.13 0.04 15.73
N ALA A 275 -11.74 -1.15 15.71
CA ALA A 275 -12.91 -1.44 16.53
C ALA A 275 -12.61 -1.23 18.03
N LYS A 276 -11.46 -1.71 18.49
CA LYS A 276 -11.07 -1.64 19.90
C LYS A 276 -10.77 -0.21 20.36
N GLN A 277 -9.98 0.55 19.61
CA GLN A 277 -9.62 1.94 19.92
C GLN A 277 -10.81 2.90 19.81
N LEU A 278 -11.83 2.55 19.02
CA LEU A 278 -13.07 3.30 18.92
C LEU A 278 -14.12 2.91 19.98
N GLY A 279 -13.78 2.00 20.90
CA GLY A 279 -14.56 1.74 22.12
C GLY A 279 -15.34 0.43 22.15
N ALA A 280 -15.17 -0.48 21.18
CA ALA A 280 -15.74 -1.82 21.27
C ALA A 280 -15.22 -2.53 22.52
N LYS A 281 -16.13 -3.10 23.33
CA LYS A 281 -15.73 -3.80 24.57
C LYS A 281 -15.19 -5.19 24.27
N ALA A 282 -15.87 -5.92 23.38
CA ALA A 282 -15.50 -7.26 22.94
C ALA A 282 -15.17 -7.25 21.45
N VAL A 283 -13.92 -7.53 21.12
CA VAL A 283 -13.45 -7.70 19.72
C VAL A 283 -12.82 -9.08 19.63
N THR A 284 -13.26 -9.88 18.66
CA THR A 284 -12.73 -11.22 18.43
C THR A 284 -12.36 -11.41 16.96
N ILE A 285 -11.12 -11.77 16.72
CA ILE A 285 -10.62 -12.20 15.42
C ILE A 285 -10.92 -13.69 15.28
N VAL A 286 -11.55 -14.08 14.18
CA VAL A 286 -11.83 -15.46 13.81
C VAL A 286 -10.95 -15.82 12.62
N TYR A 287 -10.04 -16.76 12.84
CA TYR A 287 -9.08 -17.17 11.82
C TYR A 287 -9.15 -18.67 11.59
N ARG A 288 -9.17 -19.05 10.31
CA ARG A 288 -9.36 -20.44 9.89
C ARG A 288 -8.20 -21.36 10.21
N ARG A 289 -7.00 -20.84 10.52
CA ARG A 289 -5.77 -21.61 10.78
C ARG A 289 -5.18 -21.28 12.15
N THR A 290 -4.00 -21.81 12.46
CA THR A 290 -3.29 -21.52 13.71
C THR A 290 -2.78 -20.08 13.76
N ILE A 291 -2.39 -19.62 14.95
CA ILE A 291 -1.84 -18.26 15.14
C ILE A 291 -0.51 -18.10 14.38
N GLU A 292 0.32 -19.15 14.39
CA GLU A 292 1.63 -19.18 13.72
C GLU A 292 1.51 -19.06 12.19
N GLU A 293 0.39 -19.50 11.64
CA GLU A 293 0.07 -19.41 10.21
C GLU A 293 -0.65 -18.11 9.82
N MET A 294 -0.82 -17.16 10.74
CA MET A 294 -1.42 -15.86 10.42
C MET A 294 -0.52 -15.06 9.47
N PRO A 295 -1.04 -14.55 8.34
CA PRO A 295 -0.25 -13.73 7.42
C PRO A 295 0.22 -12.40 7.99
N ALA A 296 -0.46 -11.89 9.04
CA ALA A 296 -0.17 -10.60 9.64
C ALA A 296 1.31 -10.45 10.05
N SER A 297 1.79 -9.21 10.08
CA SER A 297 3.06 -8.85 10.69
C SER A 297 3.04 -9.22 12.19
N LYS A 298 4.21 -9.56 12.73
CA LYS A 298 4.33 -9.89 14.16
C LYS A 298 3.99 -8.67 15.02
N THR A 299 4.47 -7.50 14.61
CA THR A 299 4.21 -6.22 15.26
C THR A 299 2.71 -5.91 15.31
N GLU A 300 1.98 -6.13 14.22
CA GLU A 300 0.54 -5.88 14.16
C GLU A 300 -0.24 -6.86 15.05
N LEU A 301 0.17 -8.13 15.06
CA LEU A 301 -0.43 -9.15 15.92
C LEU A 301 -0.22 -8.82 17.41
N GLU A 302 1.00 -8.47 17.80
CA GLU A 302 1.33 -8.06 19.16
C GLU A 302 0.57 -6.80 19.58
N PHE A 303 0.38 -5.85 18.67
CA PHE A 303 -0.37 -4.63 18.93
C PHE A 303 -1.83 -4.93 19.27
N VAL A 304 -2.53 -5.73 18.47
CA VAL A 304 -3.93 -6.09 18.78
C VAL A 304 -4.06 -6.93 20.05
N GLN A 305 -3.06 -7.77 20.37
CA GLN A 305 -3.01 -8.51 21.62
C GLN A 305 -2.84 -7.59 22.83
N LYS A 306 -1.98 -6.57 22.75
CA LYS A 306 -1.82 -5.53 23.80
C LYS A 306 -3.11 -4.75 24.03
N LEU A 307 -3.92 -4.56 22.98
CA LEU A 307 -5.25 -3.96 23.09
C LEU A 307 -6.30 -4.90 23.72
N GLY A 308 -5.98 -6.17 23.96
CA GLY A 308 -6.89 -7.15 24.54
C GLY A 308 -7.91 -7.71 23.55
N VAL A 309 -7.56 -7.78 22.26
CA VAL A 309 -8.37 -8.44 21.22
C VAL A 309 -8.24 -9.96 21.37
N GLY A 310 -9.38 -10.66 21.42
CA GLY A 310 -9.40 -12.12 21.43
C GLY A 310 -9.13 -12.70 20.05
N ILE A 311 -8.41 -13.82 19.97
CA ILE A 311 -8.16 -14.54 18.72
C ILE A 311 -8.71 -15.96 18.85
N LEU A 312 -9.55 -16.34 17.91
CA LEU A 312 -10.15 -17.66 17.79
C LEU A 312 -9.55 -18.37 16.55
N PRO A 313 -8.44 -19.11 16.72
CA PRO A 313 -7.78 -19.84 15.63
C PRO A 313 -8.50 -21.16 15.33
N ASN A 314 -8.28 -21.72 14.14
CA ASN A 314 -8.91 -22.96 13.66
C ASN A 314 -10.44 -22.93 13.61
N PHE A 315 -11.03 -21.77 13.35
CA PHE A 315 -12.47 -21.62 13.14
C PHE A 315 -12.77 -20.94 11.81
N LYS A 316 -13.76 -21.45 11.07
CA LYS A 316 -14.29 -20.74 9.91
C LYS A 316 -15.72 -20.23 10.16
N PRO A 317 -16.12 -19.13 9.50
CA PRO A 317 -17.49 -18.65 9.53
C PRO A 317 -18.47 -19.70 9.03
N ALA A 318 -19.62 -19.83 9.70
CA ALA A 318 -20.71 -20.72 9.30
C ALA A 318 -21.99 -19.93 8.99
N GLU A 319 -22.34 -18.95 9.82
CA GLU A 319 -23.58 -18.17 9.68
C GLU A 319 -23.50 -16.87 10.50
N VAL A 320 -24.14 -15.81 10.01
CA VAL A 320 -24.48 -14.62 10.80
C VAL A 320 -25.96 -14.69 11.15
N ILE A 321 -26.29 -14.69 12.44
CA ILE A 321 -27.66 -14.80 12.92
C ILE A 321 -28.20 -13.41 13.19
N GLY A 322 -29.32 -13.07 12.56
CA GLY A 322 -29.96 -11.76 12.66
C GLY A 322 -31.26 -11.75 13.45
N GLU A 323 -31.63 -10.57 13.93
CA GLU A 323 -32.97 -10.26 14.45
C GLU A 323 -33.44 -8.94 13.83
N LYS A 324 -34.65 -8.92 13.24
CA LYS A 324 -35.21 -7.75 12.54
C LYS A 324 -34.27 -7.16 11.47
N GLY A 325 -33.57 -8.03 10.74
CA GLY A 325 -32.65 -7.65 9.66
C GLY A 325 -31.26 -7.17 10.13
N LYS A 326 -30.97 -7.17 11.44
CA LYS A 326 -29.67 -6.75 12.01
C LYS A 326 -28.91 -7.93 12.59
N ALA A 327 -27.58 -7.96 12.42
CA ALA A 327 -26.71 -8.95 13.02
C ALA A 327 -26.80 -8.91 14.57
N LYS A 328 -26.93 -10.09 15.18
CA LYS A 328 -27.00 -10.26 16.64
C LYS A 328 -26.00 -11.28 17.16
N ALA A 329 -25.71 -12.32 16.37
CA ALA A 329 -24.73 -13.33 16.70
C ALA A 329 -23.97 -13.82 15.47
N PHE A 330 -22.78 -14.36 15.70
CA PHE A 330 -21.92 -14.96 14.70
C PHE A 330 -21.63 -16.40 15.09
N LYS A 331 -21.82 -17.33 14.14
CA LYS A 331 -21.58 -18.75 14.33
C LYS A 331 -20.35 -19.18 13.53
N ALA A 332 -19.47 -19.93 14.17
CA ALA A 332 -18.31 -20.54 13.53
C ALA A 332 -18.19 -22.02 13.88
N VAL A 333 -17.57 -22.76 12.96
CA VAL A 333 -17.28 -24.19 13.10
C VAL A 333 -15.78 -24.42 13.18
N GLY A 334 -15.38 -25.33 14.06
CA GLY A 334 -14.00 -25.74 14.25
C GLY A 334 -13.49 -26.52 13.04
N LEU A 335 -12.21 -26.33 12.75
CA LEU A 335 -11.50 -27.03 11.70
C LEU A 335 -10.36 -27.86 12.30
N ASP A 336 -10.23 -29.08 11.81
CA ASP A 336 -9.04 -29.90 12.02
C ASP A 336 -8.23 -29.95 10.72
N TRP A 337 -7.01 -29.41 10.76
CA TRP A 337 -6.13 -29.30 9.60
C TRP A 337 -5.18 -30.49 9.53
N LYS A 338 -5.20 -31.20 8.40
CA LYS A 338 -4.19 -32.24 8.08
C LYS A 338 -2.93 -31.63 7.49
N ASP A 339 -3.11 -30.62 6.65
CA ASP A 339 -2.06 -29.82 6.03
C ASP A 339 -2.62 -28.43 5.70
N ARG A 340 -1.81 -27.51 5.16
CA ARG A 340 -2.23 -26.11 4.91
C ARG A 340 -3.44 -25.93 3.98
N ASN A 341 -3.75 -26.93 3.15
CA ASN A 341 -4.80 -26.91 2.14
C ASN A 341 -5.96 -27.86 2.46
N THR A 342 -5.76 -28.82 3.37
CA THR A 342 -6.73 -29.87 3.68
C THR A 342 -7.19 -29.77 5.13
N SER A 343 -8.46 -29.40 5.33
CA SER A 343 -9.13 -29.40 6.64
C SER A 343 -10.43 -30.17 6.60
N VAL A 344 -10.83 -30.74 7.73
CA VAL A 344 -12.18 -31.27 7.96
C VAL A 344 -12.91 -30.42 9.01
N GLU A 345 -14.21 -30.27 8.84
CA GLU A 345 -15.05 -29.65 9.88
C GLU A 345 -15.20 -30.60 11.06
N VAL A 346 -15.07 -30.05 12.26
CA VAL A 346 -15.36 -30.77 13.50
C VAL A 346 -16.77 -30.38 13.92
N SER A 347 -17.76 -31.20 13.55
CA SER A 347 -19.20 -30.92 13.71
C SER A 347 -19.62 -30.54 15.13
N ASP A 348 -18.92 -31.08 16.13
CA ASP A 348 -19.23 -30.88 17.55
C ASP A 348 -18.49 -29.67 18.13
N SER A 349 -17.59 -29.05 17.36
CA SER A 349 -16.88 -27.83 17.69
C SER A 349 -17.59 -26.64 17.05
N VAL A 350 -18.68 -26.19 17.67
CA VAL A 350 -19.46 -25.04 17.21
C VAL A 350 -19.42 -23.97 18.28
N ILE A 351 -19.11 -22.73 17.86
CA ILE A 351 -19.16 -21.57 18.74
C ILE A 351 -20.15 -20.55 18.20
N GLN A 352 -20.87 -19.92 19.12
CA GLN A 352 -21.72 -18.79 18.84
C GLN A 352 -21.27 -17.61 19.69
N LEU A 353 -20.87 -16.53 19.03
CA LEU A 353 -20.46 -15.28 19.66
C LEU A 353 -21.59 -14.27 19.51
N LYS A 354 -21.84 -13.45 20.53
CA LYS A 354 -22.65 -12.24 20.34
C LYS A 354 -21.88 -11.30 19.41
N ALA A 355 -22.51 -10.80 18.36
CA ALA A 355 -21.86 -9.95 17.36
C ALA A 355 -22.89 -9.03 16.72
N GLU A 356 -22.70 -7.72 16.92
CA GLU A 356 -23.53 -6.67 16.31
C GLU A 356 -22.85 -6.09 15.07
N LEU A 357 -21.52 -6.23 14.97
CA LEU A 357 -20.73 -5.93 13.78
C LEU A 357 -19.87 -7.13 13.42
N VAL A 358 -19.96 -7.57 12.17
CA VAL A 358 -19.11 -8.61 11.58
C VAL A 358 -18.34 -8.00 10.42
N VAL A 359 -17.01 -7.97 10.49
CA VAL A 359 -16.14 -7.39 9.46
C VAL A 359 -15.42 -8.50 8.70
N GLN A 360 -15.62 -8.54 7.39
CA GLN A 360 -15.02 -9.51 6.48
C GLN A 360 -13.68 -8.97 5.94
N ALA A 361 -12.57 -9.45 6.50
CA ALA A 361 -11.19 -9.08 6.12
C ALA A 361 -10.50 -10.24 5.37
N ILE A 362 -11.17 -10.75 4.33
CA ILE A 362 -10.77 -11.95 3.57
C ILE A 362 -10.06 -11.65 2.25
N GLY A 363 -9.69 -10.40 2.01
CA GLY A 363 -8.93 -9.96 0.84
C GLY A 363 -9.70 -9.01 -0.07
N GLN A 364 -8.96 -8.41 -0.99
CA GLN A 364 -9.47 -7.48 -1.99
C GLN A 364 -9.41 -8.13 -3.37
N ILE A 365 -10.31 -7.70 -4.25
CA ILE A 365 -10.39 -8.18 -5.63
C ILE A 365 -10.27 -7.00 -6.59
N PRO A 366 -9.78 -7.23 -7.81
CA PRO A 366 -9.73 -6.19 -8.83
C PRO A 366 -11.15 -5.78 -9.23
N GLU A 367 -11.34 -4.48 -9.49
CA GLU A 367 -12.51 -4.01 -10.23
C GLU A 367 -12.30 -4.23 -11.74
N ASP A 368 -13.37 -4.16 -12.52
CA ASP A 368 -13.28 -4.27 -13.98
C ASP A 368 -12.44 -3.12 -14.58
N ILE A 369 -11.42 -3.51 -15.36
CA ILE A 369 -10.50 -2.63 -16.07
C ILE A 369 -10.68 -2.70 -17.60
N SER A 370 -11.76 -3.33 -18.08
CA SER A 370 -12.10 -3.44 -19.51
C SER A 370 -12.17 -2.08 -20.20
N PHE A 371 -12.45 -1.00 -19.46
CA PHE A 371 -12.42 0.38 -19.95
C PHE A 371 -11.08 0.78 -20.58
N ALA A 372 -9.99 0.09 -20.25
CA ALA A 372 -8.66 0.31 -20.81
C ALA A 372 -8.34 -0.57 -22.03
N GLY A 373 -9.28 -1.39 -22.49
CA GLY A 373 -9.04 -2.41 -23.53
C GLY A 373 -8.11 -3.53 -23.05
N LEU A 374 -7.96 -3.70 -21.74
CA LEU A 374 -7.13 -4.74 -21.15
C LEU A 374 -7.95 -6.00 -20.89
N GLU A 375 -7.39 -7.14 -21.27
CA GLU A 375 -7.92 -8.45 -20.89
C GLU A 375 -7.66 -8.69 -19.40
N ALA A 376 -8.66 -9.21 -18.69
CA ALA A 376 -8.49 -9.74 -17.36
C ALA A 376 -7.68 -11.04 -17.43
N GLY A 377 -6.53 -11.06 -16.76
CA GLY A 377 -5.76 -12.27 -16.47
C GLY A 377 -6.41 -13.13 -15.38
N GLY A 378 -5.65 -14.10 -14.87
CA GLY A 378 -6.11 -14.98 -13.80
C GLY A 378 -6.54 -14.19 -12.55
N ARG A 379 -7.67 -14.60 -11.94
CA ARG A 379 -8.29 -13.93 -10.76
C ARG A 379 -8.71 -12.47 -11.00
N GLY A 380 -8.90 -12.07 -12.26
CA GLY A 380 -9.37 -10.72 -12.63
C GLY A 380 -8.27 -9.65 -12.68
N LEU A 381 -7.00 -10.01 -12.50
CA LEU A 381 -5.87 -9.08 -12.51
C LEU A 381 -5.59 -8.54 -13.91
N ALA A 382 -4.92 -7.39 -14.03
CA ALA A 382 -4.49 -6.87 -15.33
C ALA A 382 -3.43 -7.76 -15.98
N ALA A 383 -3.65 -8.13 -17.24
CA ALA A 383 -2.64 -8.79 -18.05
C ALA A 383 -1.54 -7.79 -18.47
N ALA A 384 -0.44 -7.78 -17.70
CA ALA A 384 0.73 -6.96 -17.96
C ALA A 384 2.02 -7.70 -17.55
N ASP A 385 3.15 -7.27 -18.11
CA ASP A 385 4.46 -7.73 -17.67
C ASP A 385 4.68 -7.34 -16.19
N SER A 386 5.03 -8.33 -15.35
CA SER A 386 5.07 -8.15 -13.89
C SER A 386 6.18 -7.20 -13.42
N GLU A 387 7.19 -6.94 -14.24
CA GLU A 387 8.33 -6.08 -13.89
C GLU A 387 8.18 -4.67 -14.46
N THR A 388 7.91 -4.59 -15.76
CA THR A 388 7.86 -3.33 -16.51
C THR A 388 6.47 -2.71 -16.57
N GLY A 389 5.43 -3.50 -16.32
CA GLY A 389 4.04 -3.07 -16.45
C GLY A 389 3.55 -2.90 -17.90
N LYS A 390 4.33 -3.33 -18.89
CA LYS A 390 3.93 -3.25 -20.31
C LYS A 390 2.70 -4.13 -20.55
N THR A 391 1.70 -3.58 -21.23
CA THR A 391 0.50 -4.33 -21.66
C THR A 391 0.55 -4.65 -23.15
N LYS A 392 -0.39 -5.45 -23.64
CA LYS A 392 -0.56 -5.70 -25.09
C LYS A 392 -1.10 -4.46 -25.83
N VAL A 393 -1.67 -3.48 -25.13
CA VAL A 393 -2.23 -2.28 -25.74
C VAL A 393 -1.17 -1.20 -25.79
N GLU A 394 -0.86 -0.73 -27.00
CA GLU A 394 0.21 0.25 -27.20
C GLU A 394 -0.05 1.55 -26.42
N GLY A 395 0.99 2.04 -25.76
CA GLY A 395 0.96 3.23 -24.92
C GLY A 395 0.22 3.05 -23.59
N ILE A 396 -0.24 1.83 -23.24
CA ILE A 396 -0.89 1.54 -21.97
C ILE A 396 0.00 0.62 -21.12
N PHE A 397 0.19 1.02 -19.87
CA PHE A 397 0.94 0.30 -18.85
C PHE A 397 0.01 0.02 -17.67
N ALA A 398 0.17 -1.12 -17.01
CA ALA A 398 -0.54 -1.46 -15.77
C ALA A 398 0.44 -2.05 -14.77
N PHE A 399 0.37 -1.65 -13.50
CA PHE A 399 1.34 -2.06 -12.48
C PHE A 399 0.82 -1.83 -11.05
N GLY A 400 1.54 -2.37 -10.06
CA GLY A 400 1.12 -2.39 -8.67
C GLY A 400 0.11 -3.50 -8.39
N ASP A 401 -0.79 -3.28 -7.43
CA ASP A 401 -1.66 -4.35 -6.91
C ASP A 401 -2.62 -4.92 -7.96
N ILE A 402 -2.99 -4.12 -8.97
CA ILE A 402 -3.84 -4.55 -10.08
C ILE A 402 -3.17 -5.65 -10.95
N VAL A 403 -1.84 -5.77 -10.91
CA VAL A 403 -1.09 -6.81 -11.64
C VAL A 403 -0.62 -7.93 -10.72
N ASN A 404 -0.12 -7.60 -9.52
CA ASN A 404 0.54 -8.59 -8.66
C ASN A 404 -0.38 -9.20 -7.58
N GLY A 405 -1.64 -8.73 -7.47
CA GLY A 405 -2.62 -9.27 -6.53
C GLY A 405 -2.53 -8.72 -5.10
N GLY A 406 -1.87 -7.58 -4.90
CA GLY A 406 -1.76 -6.94 -3.59
C GLY A 406 -0.64 -7.56 -2.76
N LYS A 407 0.42 -6.79 -2.52
CA LYS A 407 1.52 -7.22 -1.66
C LYS A 407 1.84 -6.18 -0.60
N THR A 408 2.99 -5.52 -0.67
CA THR A 408 3.41 -4.48 0.28
C THR A 408 3.48 -3.10 -0.37
N VAL A 409 3.42 -2.04 0.44
CA VAL A 409 3.55 -0.66 -0.04
C VAL A 409 4.89 -0.44 -0.74
N VAL A 410 5.99 -0.99 -0.19
CA VAL A 410 7.33 -0.88 -0.79
C VAL A 410 7.44 -1.61 -2.12
N GLU A 411 6.73 -2.73 -2.30
CA GLU A 411 6.66 -3.38 -3.61
C GLU A 411 5.84 -2.56 -4.61
N ALA A 412 4.75 -1.93 -4.18
CA ALA A 412 3.99 -1.02 -5.04
C ALA A 412 4.86 0.17 -5.50
N VAL A 413 5.67 0.74 -4.61
CA VAL A 413 6.68 1.76 -4.96
C VAL A 413 7.68 1.23 -5.98
N ALA A 414 8.22 0.02 -5.76
CA ALA A 414 9.16 -0.61 -6.67
C ALA A 414 8.57 -0.79 -8.09
N ARG A 415 7.31 -1.26 -8.18
CA ARG A 415 6.61 -1.43 -9.46
C ARG A 415 6.33 -0.09 -10.14
N GLY A 416 5.97 0.94 -9.39
CA GLY A 416 5.81 2.30 -9.93
C GLY A 416 7.10 2.85 -10.52
N LYS A 417 8.24 2.66 -9.83
CA LYS A 417 9.57 3.06 -10.33
C LYS A 417 9.97 2.29 -11.59
N ALA A 418 9.75 0.98 -11.61
CA ALA A 418 10.03 0.17 -12.80
C ALA A 418 9.16 0.56 -14.00
N ALA A 419 7.88 0.86 -13.76
CA ALA A 419 6.96 1.34 -14.78
C ALA A 419 7.37 2.71 -15.33
N ALA A 420 7.78 3.66 -14.48
CA ALA A 420 8.29 4.96 -14.93
C ALA A 420 9.46 4.81 -15.92
N LYS A 421 10.40 3.91 -15.62
CA LYS A 421 11.52 3.59 -16.53
C LYS A 421 11.02 2.96 -17.84
N ALA A 422 10.08 2.02 -17.77
CA ALA A 422 9.54 1.37 -18.95
C ALA A 422 8.77 2.33 -19.87
N VAL A 423 8.06 3.31 -19.30
CA VAL A 423 7.39 4.39 -20.04
C VAL A 423 8.42 5.30 -20.69
N ASP A 424 9.49 5.67 -19.97
CA ASP A 424 10.57 6.48 -20.56
C ASP A 424 11.24 5.78 -21.74
N GLU A 425 11.55 4.48 -21.64
CA GLU A 425 12.07 3.67 -22.74
C GLU A 425 11.11 3.65 -23.96
N TYR A 426 9.81 3.52 -23.70
CA TYR A 426 8.79 3.54 -24.75
C TYR A 426 8.69 4.91 -25.46
N LEU A 427 8.63 6.01 -24.69
CA LEU A 427 8.50 7.34 -25.26
C LEU A 427 9.80 7.82 -25.92
N SER A 428 10.95 7.54 -25.32
CA SER A 428 12.26 7.87 -25.92
C SER A 428 12.50 7.16 -27.25
N SER A 429 12.15 5.87 -27.36
CA SER A 429 12.27 5.13 -28.63
C SER A 429 11.33 5.69 -29.71
N ARG A 430 10.11 6.10 -29.35
CA ARG A 430 9.20 6.83 -30.26
C ARG A 430 9.77 8.18 -30.72
N ARG A 431 10.40 8.95 -29.82
CA ARG A 431 11.08 10.21 -30.20
C ARG A 431 12.16 9.96 -31.23
N ILE A 432 13.06 9.00 -30.97
CA ILE A 432 14.17 8.67 -31.88
C ILE A 432 13.64 8.22 -33.25
N GLY A 433 12.70 7.27 -33.27
CA GLY A 433 12.12 6.77 -34.52
C GLY A 433 11.42 7.86 -35.33
N SER A 434 10.76 8.82 -34.68
CA SER A 434 10.14 9.97 -35.34
C SER A 434 11.18 10.93 -35.97
N THR A 435 12.33 11.13 -35.32
CA THR A 435 13.43 11.95 -35.84
C THR A 435 14.06 11.32 -37.06
N THR A 436 14.36 10.01 -37.02
CA THR A 436 14.94 9.29 -38.16
C THR A 436 14.00 9.28 -39.36
N SER A 437 12.69 9.18 -39.12
CA SER A 437 11.67 9.24 -40.19
C SER A 437 11.61 10.60 -40.87
N LYS A 438 11.73 11.69 -40.10
CA LYS A 438 11.74 13.08 -40.62
C LYS A 438 13.01 13.40 -41.39
N GLU A 439 14.17 12.92 -40.94
CA GLU A 439 15.44 13.09 -41.66
C GLU A 439 15.45 12.34 -43.01
N VAL A 440 14.88 11.12 -43.05
CA VAL A 440 14.73 10.35 -44.29
C VAL A 440 13.72 11.01 -45.25
N ALA A 441 12.65 11.62 -44.74
CA ALA A 441 11.69 12.37 -45.57
C ALA A 441 12.30 13.66 -46.13
N ALA A 442 13.02 14.44 -45.32
CA ALA A 442 13.71 15.65 -45.74
C ALA A 442 14.83 15.38 -46.78
N GLY A 443 15.55 14.26 -46.63
CA GLY A 443 16.56 13.82 -47.61
C GLY A 443 15.98 13.39 -48.97
N LYS A 444 14.68 13.04 -49.04
CA LYS A 444 14.00 12.71 -50.30
C LYS A 444 13.36 13.92 -50.99
N GLU A 445 12.99 14.96 -50.24
CA GLU A 445 12.48 16.22 -50.81
C GLU A 445 13.61 17.14 -51.31
N GLY A 446 14.83 17.05 -50.77
CA GLY A 446 16.01 17.76 -51.28
C GLY A 446 16.67 17.15 -52.52
N ALA A 447 16.11 16.07 -53.07
CA ALA A 447 16.64 15.33 -54.22
C ALA A 447 15.69 15.35 -55.44
N ARG A 448 14.80 16.34 -55.54
CA ARG A 448 13.94 16.58 -56.70
C ARG A 448 14.26 17.88 -57.40
#